data_AF-A0A9W6T2P1-F1
#
_entry.id   AF-A0A9W6T2P1-F1
#
_cell.length_a   1.000
_cell.length_b   1.000
_cell.length_c   1.000
_cell.angle_alpha   90.00
_cell.angle_beta   90.00
_cell.angle_gamma   90.00
#
_symmetry.space_group_name_H-M   'P 1'
#
loop_
_entity.id
_entity.type
_entity.pdbx_description
1 polymer ?
#
loop_
_entity_poly.entity_id
_entity_poly.type
_entity_poly.pdbx_seq_one_letter_code
_entity_poly.pdbx_strand_id
1 'polypeptide(L)'
;MPGSVDFKHINKKPASGAEISRFKALENTNYAVEIGKANGFSLVGIDGSDITDGSKMLTSALVWQLMRRNINNTLLGLSKNGKDVSDVEILRWAQEKASKNGGHAPVIRSFKDPSLSDARFLLDVLNGIKPGYVDYDLVTAGRTDDDKYLNAKLAISIARKLGALIWLVPEDICEVRSRLILTFVGSLMSLQS
;
A
#
# COMPACT_ATOMS: atom_id res chain seq x y z
N MET A 1 -4.91 -14.37 2.54
CA MET A 1 -4.16 -15.63 2.39
C MET A 1 -5.19 -16.68 2.01
N PRO A 2 -5.34 -17.01 0.72
CA PRO A 2 -6.37 -17.94 0.29
C PRO A 2 -6.22 -19.27 1.05
N GLY A 3 -7.32 -19.74 1.65
CA GLY A 3 -7.33 -20.99 2.41
C GLY A 3 -6.75 -20.93 3.84
N SER A 4 -6.28 -19.78 4.34
CA SER A 4 -5.73 -19.69 5.70
C SER A 4 -6.77 -19.64 6.82
N VAL A 5 -8.05 -19.53 6.46
CA VAL A 5 -9.17 -19.37 7.40
C VAL A 5 -10.09 -20.56 7.25
N ASP A 6 -10.27 -21.33 8.32
CA ASP A 6 -11.33 -22.31 8.46
C ASP A 6 -12.54 -21.66 9.13
N PHE A 7 -13.60 -21.47 8.35
CA PHE A 7 -14.84 -20.83 8.79
C PHE A 7 -15.57 -21.62 9.89
N LYS A 8 -15.20 -22.88 10.16
CA LYS A 8 -15.72 -23.66 11.30
C LYS A 8 -15.28 -23.10 12.65
N HIS A 9 -14.15 -22.40 12.70
CA HIS A 9 -13.63 -21.78 13.93
C HIS A 9 -14.14 -20.34 14.15
N ILE A 10 -15.01 -19.83 13.27
CA ILE A 10 -15.49 -18.46 13.34
C ILE A 10 -16.85 -18.39 14.03
N ASN A 11 -16.89 -17.70 15.16
CA ASN A 11 -18.13 -17.25 15.76
C ASN A 11 -18.73 -16.07 14.97
N LYS A 12 -19.88 -16.31 14.36
CA LYS A 12 -20.60 -15.30 13.56
C LYS A 12 -21.43 -14.37 14.44
N LYS A 13 -21.67 -13.15 13.94
CA LYS A 13 -22.62 -12.22 14.56
C LYS A 13 -24.02 -12.87 14.58
N PRO A 14 -24.77 -12.75 15.69
CA PRO A 14 -26.16 -13.23 15.76
C PRO A 14 -27.04 -12.63 14.66
N ALA A 15 -27.97 -13.42 14.13
CA ALA A 15 -28.93 -12.96 13.11
C ALA A 15 -29.82 -11.81 13.61
N SER A 16 -29.98 -11.67 14.93
CA SER A 16 -30.69 -10.56 15.57
C SER A 16 -29.98 -9.20 15.45
N GLY A 17 -28.74 -9.16 14.96
CA GLY A 17 -27.95 -7.93 14.89
C GLY A 17 -27.29 -7.51 16.21
N ALA A 18 -27.52 -8.27 17.29
CA ALA A 18 -26.84 -8.08 18.57
C ALA A 18 -25.31 -8.23 18.43
N GLU A 19 -24.56 -7.63 19.35
CA GLU A 19 -23.12 -7.82 19.40
C GLU A 19 -22.75 -9.27 19.77
N ILE A 20 -21.59 -9.70 19.28
CA ILE A 20 -21.00 -10.97 19.67
C ILE A 20 -20.58 -10.88 21.14
N SER A 21 -20.79 -11.94 21.92
CA SER A 21 -20.30 -11.94 23.31
C SER A 21 -18.78 -11.82 23.33
N ARG A 22 -18.23 -11.16 24.36
CA ARG A 22 -16.77 -11.01 24.51
C ARG A 22 -16.02 -12.34 24.43
N PHE A 23 -16.58 -13.40 25.02
CA PHE A 23 -16.00 -14.74 24.96
C PHE A 23 -15.85 -15.25 23.51
N LYS A 24 -16.91 -15.13 22.70
CA LYS A 24 -16.87 -15.53 21.29
C LYS A 24 -15.98 -14.63 20.43
N ALA A 25 -15.90 -13.34 20.76
CA ALA A 25 -14.94 -12.42 20.14
C ALA A 25 -13.50 -12.81 20.46
N LEU A 26 -13.23 -13.19 21.71
CA LEU A 26 -11.92 -13.68 22.15
C LEU A 26 -11.49 -14.94 21.40
N GLU A 27 -12.40 -15.91 21.22
CA GLU A 27 -12.13 -17.09 20.38
C GLU A 27 -11.75 -16.69 18.94
N ASN A 28 -12.50 -15.77 18.32
CA ASN A 28 -12.20 -15.28 16.97
C ASN A 28 -10.83 -14.59 16.87
N THR A 29 -10.50 -13.75 17.85
CA THR A 29 -9.26 -12.96 17.85
C THR A 29 -8.04 -13.81 18.20
N ASN A 30 -8.17 -14.80 19.09
CA ASN A 30 -7.14 -15.81 19.32
C ASN A 30 -6.84 -16.56 18.01
N TYR A 31 -7.89 -17.01 17.33
CA TYR A 31 -7.73 -17.68 16.04
C TYR A 31 -7.08 -16.78 14.98
N ALA A 32 -7.42 -15.49 14.93
CA ALA A 32 -6.78 -14.52 14.03
C ALA A 32 -5.27 -14.36 14.31
N VAL A 33 -4.86 -14.32 15.59
CA VAL A 33 -3.44 -14.25 16.00
C VAL A 33 -2.71 -15.54 15.64
N GLU A 34 -3.33 -16.70 15.87
CA GLU A 34 -2.78 -18.02 15.49
C GLU A 34 -2.53 -18.12 13.98
N ILE A 35 -3.51 -17.74 13.15
CA ILE A 35 -3.34 -17.67 11.69
C ILE A 35 -2.18 -16.74 11.34
N GLY A 36 -2.12 -15.56 11.96
CA GLY A 36 -1.03 -14.61 11.73
C GLY A 36 0.34 -15.23 11.99
N LYS A 37 0.52 -15.86 13.16
CA LYS A 37 1.76 -16.56 13.55
C LYS A 37 2.10 -17.68 12.57
N ALA A 38 1.13 -18.52 12.21
CA ALA A 38 1.29 -19.60 11.24
C ALA A 38 1.69 -19.11 9.84
N ASN A 39 1.38 -17.86 9.50
CA ASN A 39 1.74 -17.24 8.22
C ASN A 39 2.96 -16.30 8.30
N GLY A 40 3.77 -16.43 9.35
CA GLY A 40 5.04 -15.74 9.51
C GLY A 40 4.93 -14.30 10.00
N PHE A 41 3.80 -13.90 10.59
CA PHE A 41 3.70 -12.58 11.21
C PHE A 41 4.47 -12.57 12.52
N SER A 42 5.21 -11.49 12.75
CA SER A 42 5.84 -11.24 14.04
C SER A 42 4.79 -10.66 14.98
N LEU A 43 4.16 -11.54 15.77
CA LEU A 43 3.12 -11.21 16.76
C LEU A 43 3.57 -11.58 18.18
N VAL A 44 4.85 -11.36 18.48
CA VAL A 44 5.41 -11.59 19.82
C VAL A 44 4.77 -10.58 20.78
N GLY A 45 4.18 -11.07 21.87
CA GLY A 45 3.48 -10.22 22.84
C GLY A 45 2.15 -9.64 22.37
N ILE A 46 1.53 -10.23 21.34
CA ILE A 46 0.15 -9.93 20.93
C ILE A 46 -0.71 -11.18 21.13
N ASP A 47 -1.78 -11.03 21.90
CA ASP A 47 -2.79 -12.04 22.17
C ASP A 47 -4.18 -11.60 21.67
N GLY A 48 -5.13 -12.54 21.57
CA GLY A 48 -6.48 -12.22 21.09
C GLY A 48 -7.23 -11.24 21.99
N SER A 49 -6.94 -11.26 23.29
CA SER A 49 -7.52 -10.29 24.25
C SER A 49 -7.17 -8.85 23.90
N ASP A 50 -5.96 -8.59 23.40
CA ASP A 50 -5.54 -7.24 23.02
C ASP A 50 -6.41 -6.67 21.89
N ILE A 51 -6.84 -7.53 20.97
CA ILE A 51 -7.70 -7.15 19.85
C ILE A 51 -9.15 -7.06 20.32
N THR A 52 -9.60 -8.02 21.13
CA THR A 52 -10.96 -8.05 21.70
C THR A 52 -11.25 -6.81 22.56
N ASP A 53 -10.28 -6.39 23.35
CA ASP A 53 -10.40 -5.27 24.28
C ASP A 53 -9.99 -3.93 23.63
N GLY A 54 -9.61 -3.93 22.34
CA GLY A 54 -9.39 -2.71 21.56
C GLY A 54 -8.07 -1.99 21.83
N SER A 55 -7.00 -2.72 22.16
CA SER A 55 -5.65 -2.15 22.28
C SER A 55 -5.23 -1.51 20.95
N LYS A 56 -5.26 -0.17 20.89
CA LYS A 56 -4.96 0.58 19.65
C LYS A 56 -3.60 0.24 19.08
N MET A 57 -2.59 0.15 19.95
CA MET A 57 -1.21 -0.13 19.54
C MET A 57 -1.07 -1.54 18.97
N LEU A 58 -1.56 -2.55 19.68
CA LEU A 58 -1.38 -3.96 19.29
C LEU A 58 -2.28 -4.34 18.12
N THR A 59 -3.48 -3.76 18.05
CA THR A 59 -4.35 -3.88 16.86
C THR A 59 -3.66 -3.27 15.63
N SER A 60 -3.08 -2.06 15.76
CA SER A 60 -2.34 -1.44 14.65
C SER A 60 -1.11 -2.25 14.26
N ALA A 61 -0.42 -2.89 15.21
CA ALA A 61 0.70 -3.78 14.93
C ALA A 61 0.27 -4.99 14.08
N LEU A 62 -0.87 -5.60 14.37
CA LEU A 62 -1.43 -6.68 13.55
C LEU A 62 -1.79 -6.20 12.14
N VAL A 63 -2.47 -5.04 12.03
CA VAL A 63 -2.82 -4.45 10.72
C VAL A 63 -1.56 -4.14 9.92
N TRP A 64 -0.50 -3.67 10.57
CA TRP A 64 0.80 -3.46 9.92
C TRP A 64 1.41 -4.75 9.38
N GLN A 65 1.31 -5.87 10.08
CA GLN A 65 1.79 -7.16 9.55
C GLN A 65 1.01 -7.58 8.29
N LEU A 66 -0.31 -7.33 8.25
CA LEU A 66 -1.12 -7.55 7.05
C LEU A 66 -0.66 -6.67 5.88
N MET A 67 -0.44 -5.38 6.13
CA MET A 67 0.07 -4.43 5.14
C MET A 67 1.46 -4.86 4.64
N ARG A 68 2.39 -5.16 5.54
CA ARG A 68 3.76 -5.62 5.21
C ARG A 68 3.75 -6.86 4.33
N ARG A 69 2.89 -7.83 4.63
CA ARG A 69 2.74 -9.03 3.78
C ARG A 69 2.20 -8.66 2.41
N ASN A 70 1.19 -7.81 2.34
CA ASN A 70 0.62 -7.40 1.06
C ASN A 70 1.66 -6.68 0.18
N ILE A 71 2.46 -5.79 0.77
CA ILE A 71 3.61 -5.14 0.11
C ILE A 71 4.54 -6.20 -0.48
N ASN A 72 4.98 -7.17 0.34
CA ASN A 72 5.89 -8.23 -0.12
C ASN A 72 5.26 -9.07 -1.24
N ASN A 73 4.00 -9.46 -1.12
CA ASN A 73 3.29 -10.23 -2.14
C ASN A 73 3.15 -9.45 -3.46
N THR A 74 2.91 -8.14 -3.39
CA THR A 74 2.82 -7.29 -4.58
C THR A 74 4.15 -7.29 -5.33
N LEU A 75 5.26 -7.13 -4.60
CA LEU A 75 6.60 -7.15 -5.20
C LEU A 75 6.99 -8.53 -5.74
N LEU A 76 6.68 -9.61 -5.01
CA LEU A 76 6.87 -10.99 -5.47
C LEU A 76 6.00 -11.32 -6.70
N GLY A 77 4.82 -10.71 -6.81
CA GLY A 77 3.96 -10.87 -7.99
C GLY A 77 4.56 -10.27 -9.26
N LEU A 78 5.54 -9.36 -9.14
CA LEU A 78 6.27 -8.81 -10.27
C LEU A 78 7.38 -9.73 -10.78
N SER A 79 7.75 -10.77 -10.02
CA SER A 79 8.87 -11.65 -10.33
C SER A 79 8.69 -12.30 -11.71
N LYS A 80 9.71 -12.15 -12.58
CA LYS A 80 9.73 -12.74 -13.92
C LYS A 80 10.70 -13.91 -13.93
N ASN A 81 10.25 -15.07 -14.43
CA ASN A 81 11.07 -16.28 -14.55
C ASN A 81 11.73 -16.72 -13.23
N GLY A 82 11.02 -16.56 -12.10
CA GLY A 82 11.52 -16.94 -10.78
C GLY A 82 12.60 -16.02 -10.20
N LYS A 83 12.87 -14.85 -10.80
CA LYS A 83 13.74 -13.82 -10.24
C LYS A 83 12.90 -12.67 -9.68
N ASP A 84 13.20 -12.30 -8.45
CA ASP A 84 12.61 -11.14 -7.80
C ASP A 84 13.01 -9.86 -8.49
N VAL A 85 12.03 -8.98 -8.70
CA VAL A 85 12.27 -7.66 -9.29
C VAL A 85 12.99 -6.78 -8.27
N SER A 86 14.15 -6.27 -8.66
CA SER A 86 14.94 -5.36 -7.83
C SER A 86 14.35 -3.96 -7.79
N ASP A 87 14.63 -3.21 -6.71
CA ASP A 87 14.27 -1.79 -6.59
C ASP A 87 14.76 -0.95 -7.79
N VAL A 88 15.89 -1.34 -8.40
CA VAL A 88 16.48 -0.69 -9.57
C VAL A 88 15.64 -0.94 -10.83
N GLU A 89 15.10 -2.15 -11.01
CA GLU A 89 14.22 -2.46 -12.13
C GLU A 89 12.88 -1.73 -12.02
N ILE A 90 12.31 -1.63 -10.81
CA ILE A 90 11.10 -0.83 -10.56
C ILE A 90 11.35 0.64 -10.87
N LEU A 91 12.49 1.18 -10.42
CA LEU A 91 12.90 2.55 -10.71
C LEU A 91 13.02 2.81 -12.20
N ARG A 92 13.72 1.93 -12.93
CA ARG A 92 13.90 2.04 -14.38
C ARG A 92 12.56 1.99 -15.11
N TRP A 93 11.68 1.08 -14.70
CA TRP A 93 10.33 0.98 -15.26
C TRP A 93 9.54 2.28 -15.02
N ALA A 94 9.63 2.87 -13.83
CA ALA A 94 8.96 4.13 -13.52
C ALA A 94 9.49 5.27 -14.40
N GLN A 95 10.81 5.38 -14.55
CA GLN A 95 11.44 6.40 -15.42
C GLN A 95 11.00 6.24 -16.88
N GLU A 96 10.91 5.01 -17.39
CA GLU A 96 10.42 4.74 -18.75
C GLU A 96 8.95 5.14 -18.92
N LYS A 97 8.10 4.89 -17.92
CA LYS A 97 6.70 5.31 -17.97
C LYS A 97 6.58 6.83 -17.92
N ALA A 98 7.30 7.47 -16.99
CA ALA A 98 7.31 8.92 -16.85
C ALA A 98 7.78 9.64 -18.14
N SER A 99 8.66 9.04 -18.94
CA SER A 99 9.16 9.66 -20.17
C SER A 99 8.26 9.49 -21.41
N LYS A 100 7.34 8.52 -21.42
CA LYS A 100 6.53 8.20 -22.63
C LYS A 100 5.48 9.26 -22.97
N ASN A 101 4.82 9.81 -21.95
CA ASN A 101 3.80 10.85 -22.09
C ASN A 101 3.84 11.85 -20.93
N GLY A 102 4.86 11.77 -20.06
CA GLY A 102 5.18 12.77 -19.05
C GLY A 102 6.47 13.50 -19.44
N GLY A 103 7.25 13.92 -18.44
CA GLY A 103 8.48 14.71 -18.65
C GLY A 103 8.36 16.14 -18.16
N HIS A 104 7.33 16.44 -17.38
CA HIS A 104 7.17 17.72 -16.69
C HIS A 104 8.00 17.78 -15.41
N ALA A 105 8.32 16.61 -14.84
CA ALA A 105 9.12 16.45 -13.63
C ALA A 105 10.56 15.99 -13.95
N PRO A 106 11.54 16.36 -13.11
CA PRO A 106 12.90 15.81 -13.19
C PRO A 106 12.92 14.29 -13.03
N VAL A 107 13.86 13.64 -13.72
CA VAL A 107 14.12 12.21 -13.56
C VAL A 107 14.78 11.96 -12.20
N ILE A 108 14.14 11.14 -11.37
CA ILE A 108 14.66 10.75 -10.05
C ILE A 108 15.80 9.73 -10.17
N ARG A 109 16.76 9.74 -9.23
CA ARG A 109 17.85 8.74 -9.19
C ARG A 109 17.60 7.58 -8.24
N SER A 110 16.67 7.73 -7.30
CA SER A 110 16.28 6.69 -6.36
C SER A 110 14.91 7.03 -5.74
N PHE A 111 14.28 6.07 -5.05
CA PHE A 111 13.07 6.34 -4.27
C PHE A 111 13.31 7.18 -3.00
N LYS A 112 14.55 7.60 -2.73
CA LYS A 112 14.92 8.53 -1.64
C LYS A 112 15.14 9.95 -2.16
N ASP A 113 14.90 10.21 -3.45
CA ASP A 113 15.12 11.50 -4.06
C ASP A 113 14.15 12.55 -3.48
N PRO A 114 14.63 13.67 -2.90
CA PRO A 114 13.77 14.70 -2.31
C PRO A 114 12.76 15.31 -3.28
N SER A 115 13.05 15.28 -4.59
CA SER A 115 12.12 15.76 -5.62
C SER A 115 10.82 14.95 -5.68
N LEU A 116 10.79 13.74 -5.13
CA LEU A 116 9.54 12.95 -4.99
C LEU A 116 8.49 13.63 -4.11
N SER A 117 8.89 14.56 -3.23
CA SER A 117 7.98 15.22 -2.30
C SER A 117 6.88 16.03 -2.99
N ASP A 118 7.07 16.45 -4.25
CA ASP A 118 6.05 17.17 -5.03
C ASP A 118 5.08 16.28 -5.79
N ALA A 119 5.27 14.96 -5.75
CA ALA A 119 4.51 13.93 -6.45
C ALA A 119 4.41 14.09 -7.98
N ARG A 120 5.08 15.08 -8.60
CA ARG A 120 4.98 15.36 -10.05
C ARG A 120 5.57 14.22 -10.87
N PHE A 121 6.68 13.63 -10.40
CA PHE A 121 7.21 12.42 -11.02
C PHE A 121 6.21 11.25 -10.98
N LEU A 122 5.49 11.06 -9.88
CA LEU A 122 4.49 9.98 -9.76
C LEU A 122 3.29 10.23 -10.68
N LEU A 123 2.89 11.48 -10.86
CA LEU A 123 1.87 11.88 -11.83
C LEU A 123 2.33 11.61 -13.26
N ASP A 124 3.57 11.93 -13.61
CA ASP A 124 4.15 11.59 -14.91
C ASP A 124 4.16 10.08 -15.16
N VAL A 125 4.49 9.26 -14.16
CA VAL A 125 4.39 7.78 -14.24
C VAL A 125 2.95 7.36 -14.57
N LEU A 126 1.96 7.91 -13.87
CA LEU A 126 0.53 7.59 -14.07
C LEU A 126 0.06 7.97 -15.47
N ASN A 127 0.41 9.16 -15.96
CA ASN A 127 0.10 9.57 -17.32
C ASN A 127 0.80 8.69 -18.36
N GLY A 128 2.02 8.26 -18.07
CA GLY A 128 2.75 7.28 -18.87
C GLY A 128 2.11 5.90 -18.96
N ILE A 129 1.40 5.47 -17.91
CA ILE A 129 0.63 4.22 -17.90
C ILE A 129 -0.66 4.40 -18.70
N LYS A 130 -1.39 5.48 -18.48
CA LYS A 130 -2.65 5.76 -19.15
C LYS A 130 -2.76 7.24 -19.52
N PRO A 131 -2.42 7.61 -20.77
CA PRO A 131 -2.47 9.00 -21.21
C PRO A 131 -3.86 9.62 -21.03
N GLY A 132 -3.90 10.87 -20.55
CA GLY A 132 -5.14 11.62 -20.33
C GLY A 132 -5.83 11.31 -18.99
N TYR A 133 -5.27 10.46 -18.14
CA TYR A 133 -5.77 10.27 -16.77
C TYR A 133 -5.28 11.34 -15.80
N VAL A 134 -4.17 11.98 -16.11
CA VAL A 134 -3.66 13.14 -15.37
C VAL A 134 -4.06 14.39 -16.14
N ASP A 135 -4.87 15.21 -15.50
CA ASP A 135 -5.13 16.57 -15.94
C ASP A 135 -4.04 17.47 -15.35
N TYR A 136 -3.12 17.93 -16.20
CA TYR A 136 -1.99 18.75 -15.77
C TYR A 136 -2.39 20.18 -15.39
N ASP A 137 -3.60 20.63 -15.73
CA ASP A 137 -4.13 21.91 -15.26
C ASP A 137 -4.43 21.87 -13.75
N LEU A 138 -4.61 20.67 -13.19
CA LEU A 138 -4.79 20.44 -11.75
C LEU A 138 -3.46 20.19 -11.01
N VAL A 139 -2.34 20.06 -11.74
CA VAL A 139 -1.02 19.76 -11.14
C VAL A 139 -0.32 21.05 -10.76
N THR A 140 -0.01 21.19 -9.48
CA THR A 140 0.66 22.38 -8.94
C THR A 140 2.17 22.33 -9.16
N ALA A 141 2.85 23.46 -8.94
CA ALA A 141 4.30 23.55 -9.05
C ALA A 141 5.05 22.81 -7.93
N GLY A 142 4.38 22.37 -6.86
CA GLY A 142 5.01 21.62 -5.77
C GLY A 142 5.91 22.45 -4.86
N ARG A 143 5.72 23.78 -4.80
CA ARG A 143 6.62 24.70 -4.09
C ARG A 143 6.29 24.83 -2.61
N THR A 144 5.01 24.78 -2.28
CA THR A 144 4.49 24.85 -0.91
C THR A 144 4.09 23.46 -0.42
N ASP A 145 3.90 23.30 0.89
CA ASP A 145 3.45 22.01 1.44
C ASP A 145 2.01 21.67 0.99
N ASP A 146 1.16 22.68 0.84
CA ASP A 146 -0.20 22.52 0.29
C ASP A 146 -0.16 22.07 -1.18
N ASP A 147 0.72 22.65 -2.00
CA ASP A 147 0.93 22.26 -3.41
C ASP A 147 1.32 20.77 -3.51
N LYS A 148 2.31 20.37 -2.72
CA LYS A 148 2.81 18.99 -2.65
C LYS A 148 1.71 18.03 -2.23
N TYR A 149 0.97 18.41 -1.19
CA TYR A 149 -0.15 17.63 -0.66
C TYR A 149 -1.24 17.41 -1.71
N LEU A 150 -1.63 18.45 -2.44
CA LEU A 150 -2.62 18.37 -3.52
C LEU A 150 -2.17 17.43 -4.64
N ASN A 151 -0.92 17.54 -5.09
CA ASN A 151 -0.36 16.65 -6.10
C ASN A 151 -0.31 15.19 -5.62
N ALA A 152 0.13 14.95 -4.38
CA ALA A 152 0.18 13.62 -3.78
C ALA A 152 -1.22 12.99 -3.66
N LYS A 153 -2.22 13.77 -3.23
CA LYS A 153 -3.62 13.36 -3.17
C LYS A 153 -4.18 13.01 -4.55
N LEU A 154 -3.86 13.81 -5.57
CA LEU A 154 -4.23 13.55 -6.95
C LEU A 154 -3.60 12.23 -7.46
N ALA A 155 -2.31 12.03 -7.24
CA ALA A 155 -1.58 10.83 -7.64
C ALA A 155 -2.20 9.56 -7.02
N ILE A 156 -2.50 9.59 -5.72
CA ILE A 156 -3.15 8.46 -5.02
C ILE A 156 -4.54 8.19 -5.59
N SER A 157 -5.33 9.24 -5.86
CA SER A 157 -6.69 9.10 -6.38
C SER A 157 -6.69 8.47 -7.77
N ILE A 158 -5.77 8.90 -8.66
CA ILE A 158 -5.62 8.33 -10.01
C ILE A 158 -5.11 6.89 -9.94
N ALA A 159 -4.11 6.61 -9.10
CA ALA A 159 -3.60 5.24 -8.92
C ALA A 159 -4.71 4.27 -8.48
N ARG A 160 -5.56 4.68 -7.53
CA ARG A 160 -6.73 3.90 -7.11
C ARG A 160 -7.76 3.75 -8.22
N LYS A 161 -8.01 4.80 -9.01
CA LYS A 161 -8.88 4.75 -10.19
C LYS A 161 -8.37 3.77 -11.26
N LEU A 162 -7.05 3.56 -11.35
CA LEU A 162 -6.44 2.54 -12.22
C LEU A 162 -6.53 1.12 -11.64
N GLY A 163 -6.98 0.97 -10.39
CA GLY A 163 -7.10 -0.32 -9.71
C GLY A 163 -5.89 -0.69 -8.85
N ALA A 164 -4.95 0.23 -8.62
CA ALA A 164 -3.77 -0.04 -7.80
C ALA A 164 -4.14 -0.14 -6.32
N LEU A 165 -3.49 -1.06 -5.61
CA LEU A 165 -3.66 -1.24 -4.17
C LEU A 165 -2.69 -0.32 -3.42
N ILE A 166 -3.20 0.82 -2.93
CA ILE A 166 -2.40 1.88 -2.34
C ILE A 166 -2.66 2.00 -0.82
N TRP A 167 -1.60 1.77 -0.04
CA TRP A 167 -1.61 1.83 1.43
C TRP A 167 -1.12 3.14 2.04
N LEU A 168 -0.41 3.96 1.26
CA LEU A 168 0.15 5.22 1.75
C LEU A 168 -0.85 6.37 1.65
N VAL A 169 -0.60 7.39 2.46
CA VAL A 169 -1.31 8.68 2.47
C VAL A 169 -0.48 9.77 1.79
N PRO A 170 -1.06 10.93 1.44
CA PRO A 170 -0.30 12.01 0.79
C PRO A 170 0.96 12.44 1.55
N GLU A 171 0.88 12.49 2.87
CA GLU A 171 1.98 12.84 3.78
C GLU A 171 3.19 11.92 3.60
N ASP A 172 2.97 10.63 3.35
CA ASP A 172 4.06 9.68 3.10
C ASP A 172 4.85 10.01 1.81
N ILE A 173 4.19 10.61 0.82
CA ILE A 173 4.86 11.09 -0.40
C ILE A 173 5.61 12.39 -0.11
N CYS A 174 4.96 13.35 0.54
CA CYS A 174 5.55 14.64 0.90
C CYS A 174 6.81 14.47 1.78
N GLU A 175 6.81 13.51 2.70
CA GLU A 175 7.95 13.14 3.56
C GLU A 175 8.95 12.20 2.90
N VAL A 176 8.71 11.78 1.65
CA VAL A 176 9.59 10.87 0.89
C VAL A 176 9.84 9.56 1.63
N ARG A 177 8.76 8.90 2.09
CA ARG A 177 8.80 7.57 2.72
C ARG A 177 9.12 6.52 1.65
N SER A 178 10.40 6.40 1.33
CA SER A 178 10.90 5.70 0.14
C SER A 178 10.35 4.28 -0.06
N ARG A 179 10.18 3.51 1.03
CA ARG A 179 9.65 2.13 0.95
C ARG A 179 8.17 2.10 0.57
N LEU A 180 7.39 3.09 1.02
CA LEU A 180 5.98 3.24 0.66
C LEU A 180 5.84 3.71 -0.78
N ILE A 181 6.64 4.68 -1.21
CA ILE A 181 6.68 5.14 -2.61
C ILE A 181 7.11 4.01 -3.56
N LEU A 182 8.10 3.21 -3.18
CA LEU A 182 8.48 2.03 -3.97
C LEU A 182 7.30 1.07 -4.13
N THR A 183 6.54 0.83 -3.06
CA THR A 183 5.35 -0.04 -3.12
C THR A 183 4.26 0.58 -3.99
N PHE A 184 4.05 1.89 -3.92
CA PHE A 184 3.12 2.61 -4.80
C PHE A 184 3.42 2.30 -6.28
N VAL A 185 4.68 2.48 -6.67
CA VAL A 185 5.14 2.23 -8.04
C VAL A 185 5.09 0.73 -8.38
N GLY A 186 5.48 -0.14 -7.46
CA GLY A 186 5.35 -1.59 -7.63
C GLY A 186 3.90 -2.04 -7.87
N SER A 187 2.94 -1.47 -7.15
CA SER A 187 1.53 -1.75 -7.37
C SER A 187 1.02 -1.23 -8.73
N LEU A 188 1.56 -0.12 -9.22
CA LEU A 188 1.25 0.35 -10.58
C LEU A 188 1.83 -0.58 -11.64
N MET A 189 3.06 -1.06 -11.43
CA MET A 189 3.72 -2.02 -12.31
C MET A 189 2.98 -3.35 -12.39
N SER A 190 2.39 -3.82 -11.29
CA SER A 190 1.65 -5.08 -11.27
C SER A 190 0.37 -5.05 -12.09
N LEU A 191 -0.19 -3.85 -12.35
CA LEU A 191 -1.36 -3.69 -13.24
C LEU A 191 -1.01 -3.80 -14.73
N GLN A 192 0.27 -3.82 -15.07
CA GLN A 192 0.79 -3.87 -16.44
C GLN A 192 1.48 -5.20 -16.73
N SER A 193 1.47 -6.11 -15.77
CA SER A 193 2.16 -7.41 -15.80
C SER A 193 1.25 -8.53 -16.27
#